data_AF-A0A4V6DVB0-F1
#
_entry.id   AF-A0A4V6DVB0-F1
#
_cell.length_a   1.000
_cell.length_b   1.000
_cell.length_c   1.000
_cell.angle_alpha   90.00
_cell.angle_beta   90.00
_cell.angle_gamma   90.00
#
_symmetry.space_group_name_H-M   'P 1'
#
loop_
_entity.id
_entity.type
_entity.pdbx_description
1 polymer ?
#
loop_
_entity_poly.entity_id
_entity_poly.type
_entity_poly.pdbx_seq_one_letter_code
_entity_poly.pdbx_strand_id
1 'polypeptide(L)'
;MDVIPTAQQISSEYFDSDVMSDVTIVFGDKTVRAHKILLISQSPYFKGLFCGIFKESKAKEVELKDDDTEAVHAMLKYIYTSKLPVTQGKVNEAGALLLVNIHIASDKYQVGVVRKAAAAAIADAFNDKAVSDSIFTALAVVPPQVLLDDAETLASGIKQNLKDLSTLPSFCSLLDAHGKLARVLLQLSMQQGKSFESICKFCKVVVQTTVAKPTKAPWCHRCGRAVNLNDTVES
;
A
#
# COMPACT_ATOMS: atom_id res chain seq x y z
N MET A 1 2.99 33.82 21.60
CA MET A 1 4.02 32.78 21.45
C MET A 1 3.79 32.17 20.08
N ASP A 2 4.66 32.47 19.13
CA ASP A 2 4.56 31.91 17.79
C ASP A 2 4.85 30.41 17.88
N VAL A 3 3.83 29.60 17.60
CA VAL A 3 3.98 28.15 17.56
C VAL A 3 4.81 27.84 16.32
N ILE A 4 6.04 27.39 16.50
CA ILE A 4 6.90 26.95 15.39
C ILE A 4 6.23 25.73 14.74
N PRO A 5 5.85 25.80 13.45
CA PRO A 5 5.19 24.70 12.79
C PRO A 5 6.11 23.49 12.67
N THR A 6 5.53 22.30 12.79
CA THR A 6 6.27 21.03 12.62
C THR A 6 6.74 20.89 11.16
N ALA A 7 7.80 20.10 10.92
CA ALA A 7 8.30 19.84 9.56
C ALA A 7 7.21 19.37 8.59
N GLN A 8 6.20 18.65 9.08
CA GLN A 8 5.05 18.17 8.30
C GLN A 8 4.02 19.27 7.99
N GLN A 9 3.83 20.25 8.88
CA GLN A 9 2.99 21.42 8.60
C GLN A 9 3.64 22.32 7.56
N ILE A 10 4.96 22.53 7.70
CA ILE A 10 5.77 23.29 6.74
C ILE A 10 5.69 22.66 5.36
N SER A 11 5.91 21.34 5.23
CA SER A 11 5.87 20.67 3.92
C SER A 11 4.53 20.83 3.22
N SER A 12 3.39 20.84 3.93
CA SER A 12 2.07 20.94 3.29
C SER A 12 1.85 22.22 2.47
N GLU A 13 2.49 23.34 2.86
CA GLU A 13 2.39 24.64 2.18
C GLU A 13 3.15 24.67 0.84
N TYR A 14 4.12 23.77 0.66
CA TYR A 14 4.95 23.69 -0.55
C TYR A 14 4.39 22.72 -1.60
N PHE A 15 3.27 22.06 -1.34
CA PHE A 15 2.63 21.21 -2.34
C PHE A 15 2.07 22.05 -3.49
N ASP A 16 2.49 21.74 -4.72
CA ASP A 16 2.13 22.48 -5.93
C ASP A 16 2.36 23.99 -5.79
N SER A 17 3.55 24.37 -5.29
CA SER A 17 3.99 25.76 -5.11
C SER A 17 5.23 26.05 -5.96
N ASP A 18 5.43 27.29 -6.42
CA ASP A 18 6.68 27.69 -7.12
C ASP A 18 7.85 27.80 -6.16
N VAL A 19 7.57 28.00 -4.87
CA VAL A 19 8.59 28.36 -3.89
C VAL A 19 9.56 27.19 -3.74
N MET A 20 10.78 27.37 -4.27
CA MET A 20 11.87 26.36 -4.24
C MET A 20 11.57 25.05 -4.99
N SER A 21 10.52 25.00 -5.82
CA SER A 21 10.29 23.86 -6.71
C SER A 21 11.36 23.77 -7.79
N ASP A 22 11.89 22.57 -7.99
CA ASP A 22 12.99 22.28 -8.91
C ASP A 22 12.62 21.21 -9.96
N VAL A 23 11.36 20.76 -9.95
CA VAL A 23 10.77 19.89 -10.96
C VAL A 23 9.27 20.12 -11.11
N THR A 24 8.75 19.96 -12.32
CA THR A 24 7.31 19.85 -12.61
C THR A 24 7.00 18.40 -12.96
N ILE A 25 6.04 17.80 -12.25
CA ILE A 25 5.55 16.45 -12.54
C ILE A 25 4.26 16.58 -13.32
N VAL A 26 4.22 16.02 -14.52
CA VAL A 26 3.07 15.99 -15.43
C VAL A 26 2.46 14.60 -15.40
N PHE A 27 1.14 14.49 -15.28
CA PHE A 27 0.44 13.21 -15.27
C PHE A 27 -1.00 13.41 -15.75
N GLY A 28 -1.39 12.68 -16.80
CA GLY A 28 -2.66 12.91 -17.47
C GLY A 28 -2.78 14.35 -17.96
N ASP A 29 -3.83 15.04 -17.52
CA ASP A 29 -4.10 16.46 -17.79
C ASP A 29 -3.65 17.41 -16.67
N LYS A 30 -3.00 16.89 -15.62
CA LYS A 30 -2.57 17.65 -14.44
C LYS A 30 -1.06 17.82 -14.39
N THR A 31 -0.65 18.87 -13.68
CA THR A 31 0.74 19.16 -13.37
C THR A 31 0.88 19.56 -11.90
N VAL A 32 1.98 19.16 -11.27
CA VAL A 32 2.34 19.57 -9.91
C VAL A 32 3.77 20.05 -9.90
N ARG A 33 3.99 21.26 -9.40
CA ARG A 33 5.34 21.75 -9.07
C ARG A 33 5.81 21.12 -7.76
N ALA A 34 6.98 20.52 -7.79
CA ALA A 34 7.48 19.70 -6.71
C ALA A 34 8.97 19.91 -6.43
N HIS A 35 9.39 19.31 -5.33
CA HIS A 35 10.73 19.37 -4.79
C HIS A 35 11.36 17.98 -4.91
N LYS A 36 12.41 17.85 -5.72
CA LYS A 36 13.14 16.58 -5.92
C LYS A 36 13.56 15.98 -4.59
N ILE A 37 14.03 16.79 -3.65
CA ILE A 37 14.48 16.32 -2.33
C ILE A 37 13.37 15.59 -1.54
N LEU A 38 12.13 16.08 -1.61
CA LEU A 38 10.99 15.42 -0.95
C LEU A 38 10.65 14.12 -1.67
N LEU A 39 10.60 14.13 -3.00
CA LEU A 39 10.29 12.95 -3.81
C LEU A 39 11.33 11.83 -3.61
N ILE A 40 12.62 12.13 -3.71
CA ILE A 40 13.68 11.12 -3.53
C ILE A 40 13.76 10.56 -2.10
N SER A 41 13.33 11.35 -1.10
CA SER A 41 13.32 10.89 0.29
C SER A 41 12.27 9.80 0.54
N GLN A 42 11.17 9.82 -0.23
CA GLN A 42 10.03 8.91 -0.04
C GLN A 42 9.94 7.82 -1.11
N SER A 43 10.73 7.91 -2.19
CA SER A 43 10.62 7.04 -3.36
C SER A 43 11.98 6.67 -3.94
N PRO A 44 12.36 5.38 -3.91
CA PRO A 44 13.52 4.90 -4.63
C PRO A 44 13.40 5.06 -6.15
N TYR A 45 12.17 5.04 -6.71
CA TYR A 45 11.93 5.36 -8.12
C TYR A 45 12.38 6.78 -8.45
N PHE A 46 11.90 7.79 -7.71
CA PHE A 46 12.29 9.18 -7.95
C PHE A 46 13.77 9.40 -7.64
N LYS A 47 14.34 8.68 -6.66
CA LYS A 47 15.79 8.71 -6.42
C LYS A 47 16.58 8.20 -7.63
N GLY A 48 16.17 7.08 -8.22
CA GLY A 48 16.78 6.55 -9.44
C GLY A 48 16.63 7.52 -10.62
N LEU A 49 15.46 8.15 -10.74
CA LEU A 49 15.16 9.11 -11.79
C LEU A 49 16.00 10.39 -11.68
N PHE A 50 16.07 11.01 -10.49
CA PHE A 50 16.69 12.32 -10.28
C PHE A 50 18.18 12.27 -9.93
N CYS A 51 18.68 11.16 -9.37
CA CYS A 51 20.09 11.00 -9.03
C CYS A 51 20.84 10.09 -10.02
N GLY A 52 20.17 9.64 -11.08
CA GLY A 52 20.77 8.81 -12.13
C GLY A 52 21.68 9.58 -13.09
N ILE A 53 22.37 8.83 -13.95
CA ILE A 53 23.26 9.38 -15.00
C ILE A 53 22.52 9.72 -16.30
N PHE A 54 21.23 9.39 -16.40
CA PHE A 54 20.42 9.58 -17.60
C PHE A 54 19.92 11.03 -17.73
N LYS A 55 19.40 11.41 -18.91
CA LYS A 55 19.02 12.80 -19.21
C LYS A 55 17.91 13.31 -18.28
N GLU A 56 17.05 12.40 -17.85
CA GLU A 56 15.92 12.59 -16.95
C GLU A 56 16.35 13.16 -15.59
N SER A 57 17.58 12.88 -15.14
CA SER A 57 18.05 13.42 -13.85
C SER A 57 18.18 14.95 -13.86
N LYS A 58 18.46 15.51 -15.03
CA LYS A 58 18.57 16.96 -15.27
C LYS A 58 17.26 17.58 -15.76
N ALA A 59 16.22 16.80 -15.97
CA ALA A 59 14.95 17.31 -16.44
C ALA A 59 14.30 18.23 -15.39
N LYS A 60 13.72 19.33 -15.88
CA LYS A 60 12.87 20.24 -15.09
C LYS A 60 11.39 19.85 -15.18
N GLU A 61 11.06 18.96 -16.10
CA GLU A 61 9.72 18.42 -16.31
C GLU A 61 9.82 16.90 -16.46
N VAL A 62 8.96 16.17 -15.77
CA VAL A 62 8.89 14.70 -15.80
C VAL A 62 7.44 14.30 -16.01
N GLU A 63 7.20 13.48 -17.02
CA GLU A 63 5.88 12.93 -17.30
C GLU A 63 5.72 11.53 -16.71
N LEU A 64 4.65 11.31 -15.95
CA LEU A 64 4.22 10.02 -15.42
C LEU A 64 3.05 9.50 -16.28
N LYS A 65 3.27 8.38 -16.96
CA LYS A 65 2.35 7.83 -17.97
C LYS A 65 1.58 6.63 -17.47
N ASP A 66 0.37 6.47 -18.01
CA ASP A 66 -0.48 5.28 -17.87
C ASP A 66 -0.91 4.99 -16.42
N ASP A 67 -1.32 6.03 -15.69
CA ASP A 67 -1.85 5.91 -14.32
C ASP A 67 -3.13 6.72 -14.12
N ASP A 68 -3.89 6.33 -13.10
CA ASP A 68 -5.03 7.11 -12.61
C ASP A 68 -4.54 8.49 -12.09
N THR A 69 -5.05 9.55 -12.71
CA THR A 69 -4.61 10.93 -12.46
C THR A 69 -4.91 11.38 -11.02
N GLU A 70 -6.03 10.94 -10.44
CA GLU A 70 -6.37 11.29 -9.06
C GLU A 70 -5.50 10.53 -8.05
N ALA A 71 -5.18 9.26 -8.34
CA ALA A 71 -4.31 8.45 -7.52
C ALA A 71 -2.87 9.01 -7.48
N VAL A 72 -2.31 9.39 -8.63
CA VAL A 72 -0.98 10.02 -8.69
C VAL A 72 -0.98 11.34 -7.95
N HIS A 73 -1.99 12.20 -8.15
CA HIS A 73 -2.12 13.45 -7.43
C HIS A 73 -2.21 13.23 -5.91
N ALA A 74 -3.02 12.28 -5.45
CA ALA A 74 -3.16 11.95 -4.04
C ALA A 74 -1.87 11.39 -3.43
N MET A 75 -1.14 10.54 -4.17
CA MET A 75 0.17 10.02 -3.77
C MET A 75 1.18 11.14 -3.61
N LEU A 76 1.28 12.05 -4.59
CA LEU A 76 2.17 13.21 -4.53
C LEU A 76 1.79 14.12 -3.36
N LYS A 77 0.50 14.40 -3.16
CA LYS A 77 0.02 15.22 -2.04
C LYS A 77 0.31 14.58 -0.69
N TYR A 78 0.25 13.25 -0.59
CA TYR A 78 0.60 12.55 0.64
C TYR A 78 2.06 12.77 1.02
N ILE A 79 3.00 12.82 0.08
CA ILE A 79 4.43 13.09 0.37
C ILE A 79 4.62 14.40 1.15
N TYR A 80 3.75 15.39 0.93
CA TYR A 80 3.83 16.70 1.57
C TYR A 80 2.99 16.81 2.85
N THR A 81 1.92 16.01 2.97
CA THR A 81 0.90 16.20 4.02
C THR A 81 0.80 15.04 5.00
N SER A 82 1.28 13.87 4.60
CA SER A 82 1.04 12.55 5.20
C SER A 82 -0.44 12.26 5.47
N LYS A 83 -1.33 12.75 4.59
CA LYS A 83 -2.77 12.57 4.69
C LYS A 83 -3.31 12.00 3.39
N LEU A 84 -4.09 10.93 3.48
CA LEU A 84 -4.87 10.42 2.36
C LEU A 84 -6.15 11.27 2.18
N PRO A 85 -6.70 11.37 0.96
CA PRO A 85 -7.89 12.17 0.72
C PRO A 85 -9.14 11.69 1.48
N VAL A 86 -9.16 10.42 1.91
CA VAL A 86 -10.32 9.76 2.50
C VAL A 86 -10.31 9.67 4.04
N THR A 87 -9.29 10.19 4.72
CA THR A 87 -9.15 10.03 6.20
C THR A 87 -10.12 10.88 7.05
N GLN A 88 -11.00 11.69 6.44
CA GLN A 88 -11.86 12.65 7.16
C GLN A 88 -13.35 12.26 7.23
N GLY A 89 -13.73 11.04 6.85
CA GLY A 89 -15.11 10.61 6.89
C GLY A 89 -15.33 9.16 6.48
N LYS A 90 -16.60 8.74 6.41
CA LYS A 90 -16.97 7.42 5.87
C LYS A 90 -16.54 7.33 4.40
N VAL A 91 -15.70 6.36 4.08
CA VAL A 91 -15.27 6.11 2.71
C VAL A 91 -16.47 5.67 1.88
N ASN A 92 -16.76 6.36 0.78
CA ASN A 92 -17.76 5.95 -0.20
C ASN A 92 -17.12 5.07 -1.27
N GLU A 93 -17.92 4.54 -2.19
CA GLU A 93 -17.44 3.65 -3.25
C GLU A 93 -16.31 4.28 -4.10
N ALA A 94 -16.49 5.52 -4.54
CA ALA A 94 -15.47 6.23 -5.33
C ALA A 94 -14.15 6.43 -4.55
N GLY A 95 -14.24 6.78 -3.25
CA GLY A 95 -13.09 6.94 -2.38
C GLY A 95 -12.36 5.62 -2.13
N ALA A 96 -13.09 4.51 -2.07
CA ALA A 96 -12.50 3.19 -1.93
C ALA A 96 -11.79 2.70 -3.20
N LEU A 97 -12.37 2.95 -4.37
CA LEU A 97 -11.68 2.70 -5.64
C LEU A 97 -10.43 3.57 -5.79
N LEU A 98 -10.51 4.84 -5.36
CA LEU A 98 -9.35 5.72 -5.33
C LEU A 98 -8.25 5.17 -4.40
N LEU A 99 -8.59 4.58 -3.24
CA LEU A 99 -7.60 3.95 -2.36
C LEU A 99 -6.87 2.79 -3.05
N VAL A 100 -7.59 1.96 -3.82
CA VAL A 100 -6.99 0.87 -4.60
C VAL A 100 -6.05 1.44 -5.66
N ASN A 101 -6.47 2.48 -6.39
CA ASN A 101 -5.61 3.11 -7.40
C ASN A 101 -4.38 3.80 -6.77
N ILE A 102 -4.53 4.43 -5.60
CA ILE A 102 -3.41 4.99 -4.83
C ILE A 102 -2.43 3.88 -4.43
N HIS A 103 -2.94 2.73 -3.98
CA HIS A 103 -2.11 1.58 -3.61
C HIS A 103 -1.26 1.11 -4.80
N ILE A 104 -1.88 0.93 -5.97
CA ILE A 104 -1.21 0.52 -7.21
C ILE A 104 -0.17 1.55 -7.66
N ALA A 105 -0.55 2.84 -7.72
CA ALA A 105 0.36 3.91 -8.12
C ALA A 105 1.55 4.02 -7.17
N SER A 106 1.30 3.89 -5.86
CA SER A 106 2.35 3.94 -4.83
C SER A 106 3.31 2.77 -4.92
N ASP A 107 2.86 1.60 -5.35
CA ASP A 107 3.76 0.47 -5.65
C ASP A 107 4.62 0.74 -6.89
N LYS A 108 4.00 1.16 -8.00
CA LYS A 108 4.68 1.51 -9.26
C LYS A 108 5.79 2.54 -9.04
N TYR A 109 5.49 3.60 -8.28
CA TYR A 109 6.41 4.68 -7.94
C TYR A 109 7.19 4.44 -6.64
N GLN A 110 7.09 3.24 -6.07
CA GLN A 110 7.86 2.79 -4.90
C GLN A 110 7.74 3.74 -3.69
N VAL A 111 6.59 4.39 -3.52
CA VAL A 111 6.29 5.26 -2.38
C VAL A 111 5.71 4.41 -1.25
N GLY A 112 6.59 3.64 -0.60
CA GLY A 112 6.19 2.59 0.34
C GLY A 112 5.34 3.07 1.53
N VAL A 113 5.55 4.30 2.00
CA VAL A 113 4.74 4.90 3.08
C VAL A 113 3.29 5.14 2.66
N VAL A 114 3.06 5.57 1.41
CA VAL A 114 1.71 5.78 0.87
C VAL A 114 1.05 4.44 0.59
N ARG A 115 1.80 3.49 0.00
CA ARG A 115 1.32 2.12 -0.26
C ARG A 115 0.77 1.47 1.01
N LYS A 116 1.54 1.50 2.10
CA LYS A 116 1.11 0.95 3.40
C LYS A 116 -0.09 1.69 3.99
N ALA A 117 -0.12 3.01 3.90
CA ALA A 117 -1.26 3.80 4.39
C ALA A 117 -2.54 3.49 3.60
N ALA A 118 -2.44 3.35 2.28
CA ALA A 118 -3.56 2.96 1.42
C ALA A 118 -4.06 1.55 1.75
N ALA A 119 -3.15 0.58 1.94
CA ALA A 119 -3.51 -0.77 2.36
C ALA A 119 -4.25 -0.80 3.70
N ALA A 120 -3.83 0.01 4.68
CA ALA A 120 -4.51 0.14 5.96
C ALA A 120 -5.92 0.74 5.80
N ALA A 121 -6.04 1.81 5.00
CA ALA A 121 -7.35 2.42 4.72
C ALA A 121 -8.30 1.48 3.96
N ILE A 122 -7.77 0.65 3.05
CA ILE A 122 -8.54 -0.42 2.38
C ILE A 122 -9.01 -1.45 3.40
N ALA A 123 -8.13 -1.88 4.30
CA ALA A 123 -8.46 -2.83 5.36
C ALA A 123 -9.59 -2.29 6.26
N ASP A 124 -9.54 -1.00 6.63
CA ASP A 124 -10.59 -0.35 7.40
C ASP A 124 -11.92 -0.22 6.61
N ALA A 125 -11.84 -0.05 5.30
CA ALA A 125 -13.01 0.03 4.43
C ALA A 125 -13.77 -1.30 4.30
N PHE A 126 -13.15 -2.43 4.64
CA PHE A 126 -13.83 -3.73 4.70
C PHE A 126 -14.89 -3.85 5.81
N ASN A 127 -15.06 -2.80 6.63
CA ASN A 127 -16.18 -2.67 7.58
C ASN A 127 -17.51 -2.31 6.90
N ASP A 128 -17.51 -1.83 5.66
CA ASP A 128 -18.73 -1.56 4.90
C ASP A 128 -18.88 -2.57 3.76
N LYS A 129 -19.94 -3.37 3.80
CA LYS A 129 -20.20 -4.43 2.83
C LYS A 129 -20.39 -3.91 1.40
N ALA A 130 -21.03 -2.76 1.22
CA ALA A 130 -21.27 -2.20 -0.11
C ALA A 130 -19.95 -1.75 -0.75
N VAL A 131 -19.11 -1.09 0.05
CA VAL A 131 -17.78 -0.63 -0.39
C VAL A 131 -16.84 -1.81 -0.65
N SER A 132 -16.91 -2.85 0.18
CA SER A 132 -16.07 -4.04 0.06
C SER A 132 -16.22 -4.74 -1.28
N ASP A 133 -17.45 -4.79 -1.83
CA ASP A 133 -17.73 -5.48 -3.09
C ASP A 133 -16.99 -4.83 -4.28
N SER A 134 -17.03 -3.50 -4.34
CA SER A 134 -16.31 -2.71 -5.36
C SER A 134 -14.79 -2.80 -5.16
N ILE A 135 -14.31 -2.80 -3.91
CA ILE A 135 -12.88 -3.01 -3.61
C ILE A 135 -12.42 -4.37 -4.14
N PHE A 136 -13.11 -5.47 -3.81
CA PHE A 136 -12.67 -6.80 -4.24
C PHE A 136 -12.68 -6.96 -5.76
N THR A 137 -13.67 -6.37 -6.42
CA THR A 137 -13.72 -6.33 -7.89
C THR A 137 -12.50 -5.62 -8.47
N ALA A 138 -12.12 -4.46 -7.91
CA ALA A 138 -10.92 -3.74 -8.32
C ALA A 138 -9.64 -4.52 -8.01
N LEU A 139 -9.53 -5.14 -6.83
CA LEU A 139 -8.36 -5.93 -6.45
C LEU A 139 -8.15 -7.17 -7.32
N ALA A 140 -9.22 -7.75 -7.88
CA ALA A 140 -9.14 -8.97 -8.71
C ALA A 140 -8.41 -8.76 -10.04
N VAL A 141 -8.26 -7.51 -10.49
CA VAL A 141 -7.50 -7.18 -11.71
C VAL A 141 -6.08 -6.67 -11.41
N VAL A 142 -5.72 -6.52 -10.13
CA VAL A 142 -4.41 -6.03 -9.72
C VAL A 142 -3.38 -7.17 -9.76
N PRO A 143 -2.16 -6.95 -10.26
CA PRO A 143 -1.11 -7.96 -10.19
C PRO A 143 -0.89 -8.47 -8.75
N PRO A 144 -0.91 -9.79 -8.51
CA PRO A 144 -0.94 -10.33 -7.16
C PRO A 144 0.31 -10.01 -6.35
N GLN A 145 1.44 -9.70 -6.99
CA GLN A 145 2.68 -9.29 -6.32
C GLN A 145 2.50 -8.00 -5.52
N VAL A 146 1.75 -7.03 -6.07
CA VAL A 146 1.46 -5.75 -5.43
C VAL A 146 0.67 -5.97 -4.14
N LEU A 147 -0.29 -6.90 -4.18
CA LEU A 147 -1.15 -7.24 -3.04
C LEU A 147 -0.46 -8.12 -2.00
N LEU A 148 0.49 -8.96 -2.42
CA LEU A 148 1.20 -9.88 -1.52
C LEU A 148 2.09 -9.13 -0.52
N ASP A 149 2.67 -7.99 -0.91
CA ASP A 149 3.56 -7.22 -0.04
C ASP A 149 2.81 -6.52 1.11
N ASP A 150 1.48 -6.36 1.03
CA ASP A 150 0.62 -5.83 2.10
C ASP A 150 -0.49 -6.81 2.52
N ALA A 151 -0.33 -8.10 2.22
CA ALA A 151 -1.36 -9.11 2.47
C ALA A 151 -1.74 -9.24 3.95
N GLU A 152 -0.80 -8.99 4.87
CA GLU A 152 -1.06 -8.98 6.32
C GLU A 152 -2.03 -7.87 6.72
N THR A 153 -1.81 -6.66 6.20
CA THR A 153 -2.69 -5.52 6.46
C THR A 153 -4.08 -5.75 5.88
N LEU A 154 -4.17 -6.16 4.61
CA LEU A 154 -5.43 -6.46 3.95
C LEU A 154 -6.19 -7.60 4.65
N ALA A 155 -5.50 -8.67 5.03
CA ALA A 155 -6.09 -9.81 5.72
C ALA A 155 -6.62 -9.42 7.12
N SER A 156 -6.04 -8.40 7.76
CA SER A 156 -6.49 -7.92 9.06
C SER A 156 -7.88 -7.27 8.99
N GLY A 157 -8.17 -6.51 7.92
CA GLY A 157 -9.50 -5.98 7.64
C GLY A 157 -10.49 -7.08 7.28
N ILE A 158 -10.09 -8.02 6.41
CA ILE A 158 -10.92 -9.18 6.05
C ILE A 158 -11.28 -9.99 7.30
N LYS A 159 -10.33 -10.21 8.22
CA LYS A 159 -10.53 -10.97 9.46
C LYS A 159 -11.66 -10.41 10.32
N GLN A 160 -11.82 -9.09 10.37
CA GLN A 160 -12.84 -8.44 11.19
C GLN A 160 -14.25 -8.77 10.70
N ASN A 161 -14.45 -8.91 9.38
CA ASN A 161 -15.78 -9.10 8.78
C ASN A 161 -15.87 -10.35 7.87
N LEU A 162 -14.99 -11.35 8.06
CA LEU A 162 -14.81 -12.47 7.13
C LEU A 162 -16.12 -13.19 6.78
N LYS A 163 -17.01 -13.37 7.76
CA LYS A 163 -18.29 -14.05 7.55
C LYS A 163 -19.13 -13.32 6.50
N ASP A 164 -19.27 -12.01 6.62
CA ASP A 164 -20.08 -11.21 5.71
C ASP A 164 -19.40 -11.04 4.35
N LEU A 165 -18.08 -10.81 4.35
CA LEU A 165 -17.28 -10.67 3.13
C LEU A 165 -17.25 -11.96 2.31
N SER A 166 -17.23 -13.13 2.96
CA SER A 166 -17.26 -14.43 2.28
C SER A 166 -18.56 -14.69 1.49
N THR A 167 -19.61 -13.90 1.73
CA THR A 167 -20.87 -13.98 0.95
C THR A 167 -20.84 -13.16 -0.33
N LEU A 168 -19.82 -12.31 -0.53
CA LEU A 168 -19.73 -11.42 -1.68
C LEU A 168 -19.19 -12.17 -2.92
N PRO A 169 -19.87 -12.10 -4.09
CA PRO A 169 -19.36 -12.71 -5.32
C PRO A 169 -18.00 -12.15 -5.75
N SER A 170 -17.77 -10.85 -5.52
CA SER A 170 -16.50 -10.18 -5.79
C SER A 170 -15.34 -10.75 -4.96
N PHE A 171 -15.60 -11.11 -3.69
CA PHE A 171 -14.60 -11.76 -2.83
C PHE A 171 -14.21 -13.12 -3.39
N CYS A 172 -15.19 -13.95 -3.77
CA CYS A 172 -14.91 -15.23 -4.43
C CYS A 172 -14.12 -15.03 -5.73
N SER A 173 -14.51 -14.06 -6.55
CA SER A 173 -13.83 -13.73 -7.80
C SER A 173 -12.36 -13.33 -7.59
N LEU A 174 -12.07 -12.55 -6.54
CA LEU A 174 -10.70 -12.21 -6.14
C LEU A 174 -9.89 -13.47 -5.76
N LEU A 175 -10.50 -14.37 -4.99
CA LEU A 175 -9.83 -15.61 -4.58
C LEU A 175 -9.53 -16.52 -5.78
N ASP A 176 -10.48 -16.63 -6.70
CA ASP A 176 -10.36 -17.43 -7.92
C ASP A 176 -9.35 -16.84 -8.90
N ALA A 177 -9.29 -15.51 -9.03
CA ALA A 177 -8.32 -14.82 -9.87
C ALA A 177 -6.87 -15.04 -9.40
N HIS A 178 -6.65 -15.17 -8.09
CA HIS A 178 -5.32 -15.18 -7.50
C HIS A 178 -5.15 -16.27 -6.43
N GLY A 179 -5.05 -17.55 -6.84
CA GLY A 179 -4.95 -18.68 -5.89
C GLY A 179 -3.82 -18.58 -4.85
N LYS A 180 -2.66 -17.97 -5.20
CA LYS A 180 -1.58 -17.73 -4.21
C LYS A 180 -1.97 -16.66 -3.18
N LEU A 181 -2.56 -15.56 -3.64
CA LEU A 181 -3.03 -14.48 -2.77
C LEU A 181 -4.17 -14.98 -1.89
N ALA A 182 -5.14 -15.69 -2.47
CA ALA A 182 -6.26 -16.33 -1.78
C ALA A 182 -5.79 -17.18 -0.60
N ARG A 183 -4.83 -18.07 -0.85
CA ARG A 183 -4.23 -18.90 0.20
C ARG A 183 -3.63 -18.05 1.32
N VAL A 184 -2.90 -16.99 0.98
CA VAL A 184 -2.25 -16.12 1.97
C VAL A 184 -3.28 -15.32 2.77
N LEU A 185 -4.23 -14.66 2.11
CA LEU A 185 -5.28 -13.88 2.76
C LEU A 185 -6.12 -14.75 3.68
N LEU A 186 -6.62 -15.90 3.20
CA LEU A 186 -7.41 -16.82 4.02
C LEU A 186 -6.60 -17.40 5.18
N GLN A 187 -5.35 -17.79 4.94
CA GLN A 187 -4.47 -18.27 5.99
C GLN A 187 -4.30 -17.22 7.08
N LEU A 188 -4.09 -15.94 6.75
CA LEU A 188 -3.91 -14.86 7.72
C LEU A 188 -5.23 -14.47 8.41
N SER A 189 -6.34 -14.43 7.67
CA SER A 189 -7.65 -14.08 8.23
C SER A 189 -8.21 -15.16 9.16
N MET A 190 -7.91 -16.44 8.92
CA MET A 190 -8.37 -17.56 9.75
C MET A 190 -7.47 -17.86 10.95
N GLN A 191 -6.27 -17.27 11.02
CA GLN A 191 -5.35 -17.50 12.12
C GLN A 191 -5.89 -16.98 13.46
N GLN A 192 -5.85 -17.84 14.48
CA GLN A 192 -6.19 -17.54 15.87
C GLN A 192 -5.01 -17.93 16.76
N GLY A 193 -4.68 -17.13 17.79
CA GLY A 193 -3.63 -17.45 18.77
C GLY A 193 -2.60 -16.35 18.98
N LYS A 194 -1.41 -16.73 19.47
CA LYS A 194 -0.27 -15.81 19.64
C LYS A 194 0.50 -15.67 18.34
N SER A 195 1.01 -14.47 18.05
CA SER A 195 1.86 -14.19 16.90
C SER A 195 3.30 -14.60 17.18
N PHE A 196 3.94 -15.22 16.20
CA PHE A 196 5.33 -15.63 16.22
C PHE A 196 6.02 -15.09 14.96
N GLU A 197 7.24 -14.57 15.13
CA GLU A 197 8.08 -14.17 14.00
C GLU A 197 9.12 -15.25 13.70
N SER A 198 9.30 -15.54 12.41
CA SER A 198 10.30 -16.50 11.95
C SER A 198 10.90 -16.06 10.63
N ILE A 199 12.17 -16.36 10.38
CA ILE A 199 12.82 -16.01 9.11
C ILE A 199 12.75 -17.22 8.18
N CYS A 200 12.17 -17.04 7.00
CA CYS A 200 12.16 -18.10 5.99
C CYS A 200 13.60 -18.42 5.55
N LYS A 201 14.06 -19.65 5.80
CA LYS A 201 15.42 -20.07 5.44
C LYS A 201 15.72 -20.00 3.94
N PHE A 202 14.69 -20.09 3.10
CA PHE A 202 14.79 -20.09 1.64
C PHE A 202 14.82 -18.71 1.01
N CYS A 203 13.92 -17.81 1.41
CA CYS A 203 13.78 -16.49 0.78
C CYS A 203 14.09 -15.31 1.69
N LYS A 204 14.52 -15.59 2.93
CA LYS A 204 14.94 -14.62 3.96
C LYS A 204 13.88 -13.60 4.39
N VAL A 205 12.64 -13.76 3.94
CA VAL A 205 11.52 -12.95 4.39
C VAL A 205 11.11 -13.33 5.81
N VAL A 206 10.80 -12.30 6.62
CA VAL A 206 10.18 -12.45 7.93
C VAL A 206 8.74 -12.91 7.72
N VAL A 207 8.38 -14.01 8.37
CA VAL A 207 7.06 -14.63 8.32
C VAL A 207 6.45 -14.49 9.70
N GLN A 208 5.41 -13.67 9.79
CA GLN A 208 4.56 -13.63 10.96
C GLN A 208 3.53 -14.75 10.86
N THR A 209 3.40 -15.55 11.91
CA THR A 209 2.35 -16.58 11.99
C THR A 209 1.65 -16.50 13.34
N THR A 210 0.34 -16.43 13.30
CA THR A 210 -0.50 -16.48 14.49
C THR A 210 -1.09 -17.88 14.65
N VAL A 211 -0.64 -18.66 15.63
CA VAL A 211 -1.14 -20.02 15.87
C VAL A 211 -1.58 -20.21 17.32
N ALA A 212 -2.63 -21.00 17.51
CA ALA A 212 -3.12 -21.37 18.83
C ALA A 212 -2.12 -22.25 19.61
N LYS A 213 -1.28 -23.02 18.89
CA LYS A 213 -0.16 -23.80 19.42
C LYS A 213 1.01 -23.78 18.41
N PRO A 214 2.28 -23.62 18.85
CA PRO A 214 3.46 -23.53 17.98
C PRO A 214 3.84 -24.85 17.26
N THR A 215 3.03 -25.90 17.38
CA THR A 215 3.32 -27.24 16.85
C THR A 215 3.00 -27.44 15.37
N LYS A 216 2.29 -26.50 14.73
CA LYS A 216 2.07 -26.53 13.27
C LYS A 216 3.12 -25.66 12.59
N ALA A 217 4.03 -26.27 11.82
CA ALA A 217 4.99 -25.55 11.00
C ALA A 217 4.25 -24.61 10.03
N PRO A 218 4.44 -23.29 10.12
CA PRO A 218 3.80 -22.34 9.23
C PRO A 218 4.42 -22.35 7.84
N TRP A 219 3.74 -21.72 6.88
CA TRP A 219 4.19 -21.63 5.50
C TRP A 219 4.64 -20.20 5.21
N CYS A 220 5.78 -20.06 4.52
CA CYS A 220 6.24 -18.77 4.05
C CYS A 220 5.26 -18.23 3.00
N HIS A 221 4.71 -17.03 3.23
CA HIS A 221 3.78 -16.38 2.29
C HIS A 221 4.45 -16.07 0.94
N ARG A 222 5.76 -15.78 0.92
CA ARG A 222 6.50 -15.50 -0.32
C ARG A 222 6.80 -16.75 -1.14
N CYS A 223 7.41 -17.80 -0.55
CA CYS A 223 7.88 -18.97 -1.30
C CYS A 223 7.00 -20.23 -1.17
N GLY A 224 6.00 -20.23 -0.28
CA GLY A 224 5.10 -21.37 -0.07
C GLY A 224 5.73 -22.58 0.60
N ARG A 225 6.95 -22.48 1.14
CA ARG A 225 7.64 -23.58 1.85
C ARG A 225 7.39 -23.51 3.35
N ALA A 226 7.42 -24.67 4.01
CA ALA A 226 7.34 -24.75 5.47
C ALA A 226 8.48 -23.97 6.14
N VAL A 227 8.15 -23.28 7.22
CA VAL A 227 9.05 -22.53 8.09
C VAL A 227 9.08 -23.24 9.43
N ASN A 228 10.27 -23.35 10.02
CA ASN A 228 10.44 -23.98 11.32
C ASN A 228 10.29 -22.92 12.40
N LEU A 229 9.34 -23.10 13.33
CA LEU A 229 9.11 -22.20 14.46
C LEU A 229 10.13 -22.39 15.59
N ASN A 230 11.02 -23.38 15.54
CA ASN A 230 12.00 -23.59 16.60
C ASN A 230 13.11 -22.50 16.64
N ASP A 231 13.14 -21.58 15.68
CA ASP A 231 14.05 -20.44 15.63
C ASP A 231 13.34 -19.11 16.00
N THR A 232 12.21 -19.15 16.72
CA THR A 232 11.44 -17.96 17.11
C THR A 232 12.08 -17.21 18.27
N VAL A 233 12.23 -15.89 18.12
CA VAL A 233 12.45 -14.97 19.24
C VAL A 233 11.08 -14.69 19.85
N GLU A 234 10.86 -15.06 21.12
CA GLU A 234 9.71 -14.55 21.86
C GLU A 234 9.89 -13.03 22.03
N SER A 235 8.91 -12.25 21.54
CA SER A 235 8.78 -10.81 21.82
C SER A 235 7.96 -10.58 23.08
#